data_AF-A0A525JTR6-F1
#
_entry.id   AF-A0A525JTR6-F1
#
_cell.length_a   1.000
_cell.length_b   1.000
_cell.length_c   1.000
_cell.angle_alpha   90.00
_cell.angle_beta   90.00
_cell.angle_gamma   90.00
#
_symmetry.space_group_name_H-M   'P 1'
#
loop_
_entity.id
_entity.type
_entity.pdbx_description
1 polymer ?
#
loop_
_entity_poly.entity_id
_entity_poly.type
_entity_poly.pdbx_seq_one_letter_code
_entity_poly.pdbx_strand_id
1 'polypeptide(L)'
;MVVRDQVLAASLELALLAGGLNAVLFDPAQGLAGLPLNIAMTLIVDHQVLTPDPAAFVAGLRARPWDGLVVLVTGDAETLRTAFERSQRVAILEMPFVGADLIGAIRAVWPPEIPPRAPP
;
A
#
# COMPACT_ATOMS: atom_id res chain seq x y z
N MET A 1 -11.84 18.08 -15.30
CA MET A 1 -10.53 17.54 -15.74
C MET A 1 -9.95 16.73 -14.58
N VAL A 2 -10.25 15.43 -14.55
CA VAL A 2 -9.77 14.48 -13.52
C VAL A 2 -8.56 13.77 -14.13
N VAL A 3 -7.38 14.36 -13.98
CA VAL A 3 -6.13 13.87 -14.61
C VAL A 3 -5.09 13.46 -13.56
N ARG A 4 -5.37 13.56 -12.26
CA ARG A 4 -4.32 13.39 -11.24
C ARG A 4 -4.04 11.95 -10.82
N ASP A 5 -5.02 11.04 -10.93
CA ASP A 5 -4.88 9.72 -10.31
C ASP A 5 -4.74 8.54 -11.29
N GLN A 6 -5.38 8.57 -12.47
CA GLN A 6 -5.33 7.42 -13.39
C GLN A 6 -3.92 7.14 -13.93
N VAL A 7 -3.12 8.19 -14.18
CA VAL A 7 -1.76 8.03 -14.69
C VAL A 7 -0.84 7.42 -13.63
N LEU A 8 -0.98 7.87 -12.38
CA LEU A 8 -0.25 7.30 -11.24
C LEU A 8 -0.67 5.85 -11.03
N ALA A 9 -1.98 5.59 -10.93
CA ALA A 9 -2.55 4.26 -10.75
C ALA A 9 -2.10 3.27 -11.84
N ALA A 10 -2.15 3.67 -13.12
CA ALA A 10 -1.69 2.83 -14.23
C ALA A 10 -0.17 2.59 -14.19
N SER A 11 0.62 3.59 -13.81
CA SER A 11 2.08 3.44 -13.65
C SER A 11 2.42 2.49 -12.50
N LEU A 12 1.66 2.55 -11.41
CA LEU A 12 1.79 1.64 -10.27
C LEU A 12 1.42 0.21 -10.64
N GLU A 13 0.31 0.02 -11.34
CA GLU A 13 -0.11 -1.29 -11.84
C GLU A 13 0.97 -1.91 -12.74
N LEU A 14 1.51 -1.15 -13.69
CA LEU A 14 2.62 -1.60 -14.54
C LEU A 14 3.88 -1.96 -13.75
N ALA A 15 4.26 -1.16 -12.76
CA ALA A 15 5.42 -1.43 -11.91
C ALA A 15 5.23 -2.72 -11.10
N LEU A 16 4.04 -2.94 -10.55
CA LEU A 16 3.71 -4.15 -9.80
C LEU A 16 3.71 -5.39 -10.71
N LEU A 17 3.11 -5.30 -11.89
CA LEU A 17 3.13 -6.36 -12.89
C LEU A 17 4.55 -6.71 -13.33
N ALA A 18 5.39 -5.70 -13.58
CA ALA A 18 6.81 -5.90 -13.89
C ALA A 18 7.59 -6.56 -12.74
N GLY A 19 7.16 -6.31 -11.49
CA GLY A 19 7.67 -6.97 -10.29
C GLY A 19 7.11 -8.38 -10.03
N GLY A 20 6.23 -8.89 -10.90
CA GLY A 20 5.56 -10.18 -10.75
C GLY A 20 4.41 -10.19 -9.75
N LEU A 21 3.90 -9.01 -9.37
CA LEU A 21 2.77 -8.85 -8.45
C LEU A 21 1.51 -8.53 -9.24
N ASN A 22 0.39 -9.14 -8.84
CA ASN A 22 -0.93 -8.76 -9.36
C ASN A 22 -1.43 -7.50 -8.64
N ALA A 23 -1.88 -6.52 -9.41
CA ALA A 23 -2.47 -5.30 -8.90
C ALA A 23 -3.88 -5.14 -9.47
N VAL A 24 -4.79 -4.59 -8.66
CA VAL A 24 -6.15 -4.26 -9.07
C VAL A 24 -6.44 -2.85 -8.58
N LEU A 25 -6.89 -2.00 -9.50
CA LEU A 25 -7.30 -0.65 -9.16
C LEU A 25 -8.66 -0.66 -8.47
N PHE A 26 -8.77 0.10 -7.39
CA PHE A 26 -9.99 0.20 -6.59
C PHE A 26 -10.42 1.64 -6.41
N ASP A 27 -11.71 1.91 -6.56
CA ASP A 27 -12.27 3.26 -6.41
C ASP A 27 -12.49 3.57 -4.91
N PRO A 28 -11.84 4.61 -4.35
CA PRO A 28 -12.00 4.97 -2.94
C PRO A 28 -13.44 5.37 -2.57
N ALA A 29 -14.30 5.76 -3.51
CA ALA A 29 -15.70 6.09 -3.26
C ALA A 29 -16.52 4.88 -2.74
N GLN A 30 -16.06 3.65 -2.97
CA GLN A 30 -16.70 2.45 -2.43
C GLN A 30 -16.38 2.25 -0.92
N GLY A 31 -15.43 3.01 -0.38
CA GLY A 31 -15.03 2.97 1.02
C GLY A 31 -14.43 1.63 1.47
N LEU A 32 -14.17 1.53 2.78
CA LEU A 32 -13.58 0.34 3.39
C LEU A 32 -14.40 -0.93 3.16
N ALA A 33 -15.73 -0.85 3.08
CA ALA A 33 -16.61 -2.01 2.94
C ALA A 33 -16.50 -2.71 1.58
N GLY A 34 -16.18 -1.98 0.52
CA GLY A 34 -16.02 -2.54 -0.82
C GLY A 34 -14.63 -3.13 -1.09
N LEU A 35 -13.64 -2.91 -0.21
CA LEU A 35 -12.28 -3.38 -0.43
C LEU A 35 -12.24 -4.92 -0.48
N PRO A 36 -11.56 -5.51 -1.47
CA PRO A 36 -11.42 -6.96 -1.61
C PRO A 36 -10.36 -7.52 -0.64
N LEU A 37 -10.55 -7.28 0.66
CA LEU A 37 -9.63 -7.68 1.74
C LEU A 37 -9.46 -9.21 1.83
N ASN A 38 -10.39 -9.97 1.28
CA ASN A 38 -10.32 -11.43 1.20
C ASN A 38 -9.23 -11.95 0.25
N ILE A 39 -8.76 -11.11 -0.68
CA ILE A 39 -7.74 -11.48 -1.68
C ILE A 39 -6.55 -10.51 -1.71
N ALA A 40 -6.73 -9.27 -1.25
CA ALA A 40 -5.68 -8.27 -1.25
C ALA A 40 -4.69 -8.50 -0.11
N MET A 41 -3.43 -8.80 -0.43
CA MET A 41 -2.35 -8.89 0.57
C MET A 41 -1.70 -7.53 0.85
N THR A 42 -1.79 -6.60 -0.11
CA THR A 42 -1.24 -5.24 0.00
C THR A 42 -2.28 -4.24 -0.52
N LEU A 43 -2.45 -3.13 0.20
CA LEU A 43 -3.24 -1.98 -0.21
C LEU A 43 -2.32 -0.79 -0.37
N ILE A 44 -2.31 -0.19 -1.56
CA ILE A 44 -1.55 1.04 -1.83
C ILE A 44 -2.56 2.16 -1.95
N VAL A 45 -2.41 3.19 -1.13
CA VAL A 45 -3.39 4.26 -1.05
C VAL A 45 -2.71 5.61 -0.96
N ASP A 46 -3.13 6.54 -1.80
CA ASP A 46 -2.69 7.93 -1.71
C ASP A 46 -3.41 8.63 -0.55
N HIS A 47 -2.64 9.26 0.34
CA HIS A 47 -3.21 9.88 1.53
C HIS A 47 -4.12 11.07 1.18
N GLN A 48 -3.84 11.79 0.07
CA GLN A 48 -4.48 13.06 -0.26
C GLN A 48 -5.90 12.84 -0.76
N VAL A 49 -6.17 11.69 -1.35
CA VAL A 49 -7.50 11.27 -1.79
C VAL A 49 -8.25 10.46 -0.74
N LEU A 50 -7.58 10.08 0.35
CA LEU A 50 -8.16 9.27 1.39
C LEU A 50 -9.09 10.09 2.28
N THR A 51 -10.37 9.70 2.33
CA THR A 51 -11.34 10.21 3.30
C THR A 51 -12.09 9.02 3.90
N PRO A 52 -12.08 8.81 5.23
CA PRO A 52 -11.54 9.65 6.31
C PRO A 52 -9.99 9.63 6.42
N ASP A 53 -9.45 10.35 7.41
CA ASP A 53 -8.02 10.47 7.73
C ASP A 53 -7.28 9.11 7.70
N PRO A 54 -6.02 9.06 7.21
CA PRO A 54 -5.23 7.82 7.13
C PRO A 54 -5.15 7.04 8.43
N ALA A 55 -5.09 7.68 9.59
CA ALA A 55 -5.06 6.97 10.86
C ALA A 55 -6.38 6.23 11.12
N ALA A 56 -7.52 6.88 10.83
CA ALA A 56 -8.84 6.26 10.96
C ALA A 56 -9.03 5.11 9.96
N PHE A 57 -8.53 5.26 8.74
CA PHE A 57 -8.56 4.21 7.73
C PHE A 57 -7.76 2.96 8.14
N VAL A 58 -6.51 3.16 8.58
CA VAL A 58 -5.65 2.06 9.04
C VAL A 58 -6.25 1.40 10.28
N ALA A 59 -6.77 2.18 11.24
CA ALA A 59 -7.46 1.63 12.41
C ALA A 59 -8.69 0.79 12.01
N GLY A 60 -9.48 1.27 11.03
CA GLY A 60 -10.63 0.56 10.48
C GLY A 60 -10.26 -0.75 9.76
N LEU A 61 -9.10 -0.79 9.09
CA LEU A 61 -8.57 -2.02 8.50
C LEU A 61 -8.11 -3.01 9.57
N ARG A 62 -7.41 -2.54 10.61
CA ARG A 62 -6.89 -3.39 11.70
C ARG A 62 -7.99 -3.92 12.62
N ALA A 63 -9.16 -3.31 12.64
CA ALA A 63 -10.35 -3.84 13.32
C ALA A 63 -10.98 -5.04 12.59
N ARG A 64 -10.52 -5.39 11.38
CA ARG A 64 -11.03 -6.50 10.56
C ARG A 64 -10.03 -7.67 10.59
N PRO A 65 -10.46 -8.90 10.25
CA PRO A 65 -9.58 -10.05 10.11
C PRO A 65 -8.73 -9.94 8.82
N TRP A 66 -7.91 -8.90 8.72
CA TRP A 66 -7.03 -8.60 7.60
C TRP A 66 -5.66 -8.15 8.11
N ASP A 67 -4.64 -8.93 7.75
CA ASP A 67 -3.25 -8.73 8.21
C ASP A 67 -2.35 -8.24 7.08
N GLY A 68 -2.92 -7.70 6.01
CA GLY A 68 -2.15 -7.25 4.87
C GLY A 68 -1.33 -5.98 5.15
N LEU A 69 -0.48 -5.66 4.17
CA LEU A 69 0.36 -4.47 4.15
C LEU A 69 -0.45 -3.27 3.68
N VAL A 70 -0.31 -2.13 4.35
CA VAL A 70 -0.79 -0.83 3.86
C VAL A 70 0.42 -0.01 3.41
N VAL A 71 0.42 0.46 2.17
CA VAL A 71 1.40 1.43 1.65
C VAL A 71 0.70 2.76 1.49
N LEU A 72 1.08 3.75 2.28
CA LEU A 72 0.56 5.11 2.20
C LEU A 72 1.46 5.95 1.28
N VAL A 73 0.89 6.48 0.21
CA VAL A 73 1.57 7.38 -0.73
C VAL A 73 1.31 8.83 -0.32
N THR A 74 2.36 9.65 -0.31
CA THR A 74 2.30 11.00 0.26
C THR A 74 3.32 11.95 -0.37
N GLY A 75 3.05 13.26 -0.38
CA GLY A 75 4.10 14.27 -0.63
C GLY A 75 4.89 14.70 0.61
N ASP A 76 4.51 14.25 1.81
CA ASP A 76 5.14 14.60 3.10
C ASP A 76 5.22 13.34 3.98
N ALA A 77 6.29 12.57 3.82
CA ALA A 77 6.41 11.29 4.53
C ALA A 77 6.83 11.45 5.99
N GLU A 78 7.45 12.57 6.38
CA GLU A 78 7.93 12.77 7.75
C GLU A 78 6.77 12.78 8.77
N THR A 79 5.68 13.49 8.46
CA THR A 79 4.49 13.54 9.30
C THR A 79 3.84 12.16 9.45
N LEU A 80 3.68 11.43 8.33
CA LEU A 80 3.09 10.10 8.36
C LEU A 80 4.00 9.09 9.04
N ARG A 81 5.33 9.16 8.87
CA ARG A 81 6.27 8.24 9.53
C ARG A 81 6.18 8.37 11.03
N THR A 82 6.06 9.58 11.53
CA THR A 82 5.85 9.85 12.96
C THR A 82 4.51 9.28 13.43
N ALA A 83 3.44 9.44 12.66
CA ALA A 83 2.11 8.94 13.02
C ALA A 83 2.01 7.41 13.02
N PHE A 84 2.72 6.73 12.11
CA PHE A 84 2.66 5.28 11.92
C PHE A 84 3.92 4.52 12.37
N GLU A 85 4.84 5.15 13.09
CA GLU A 85 6.10 4.54 13.56
C GLU A 85 5.87 3.22 14.31
N ARG A 86 4.78 3.14 15.08
CA ARG A 86 4.40 1.96 15.87
C ARG A 86 3.39 1.06 15.17
N SER A 87 2.96 1.41 13.96
CA SER A 87 1.96 0.65 13.23
C SER A 87 2.60 -0.50 12.49
N GLN A 88 2.20 -1.72 12.85
CA GLN A 88 2.66 -2.90 12.15
C GLN A 88 2.09 -2.94 10.73
N ARG A 89 2.94 -3.38 9.80
CA ARG A 89 2.61 -3.59 8.39
C ARG A 89 2.04 -2.34 7.70
N VAL A 90 2.62 -1.18 8.01
CA VAL A 90 2.39 0.08 7.30
C VAL A 90 3.71 0.56 6.73
N ALA A 91 3.77 0.76 5.41
CA ALA A 91 4.86 1.40 4.70
C ALA A 91 4.43 2.78 4.23
N ILE A 92 5.37 3.72 4.15
CA ILE A 92 5.10 5.08 3.68
C ILE A 92 6.03 5.36 2.51
N LEU A 93 5.45 5.81 1.40
CA LEU A 93 6.13 6.10 0.16
C LEU A 93 5.96 7.57 -0.18
N GLU A 94 7.07 8.31 -0.25
CA GLU A 94 7.07 9.73 -0.56
C GLU A 94 7.13 9.99 -2.06
N MET A 95 6.33 10.91 -2.56
CA MET A 95 6.41 11.41 -3.94
C MET A 95 7.47 12.51 -4.07
N PRO A 96 8.22 12.56 -5.18
CA PRO A 96 8.18 11.63 -6.31
C PRO A 96 8.91 10.32 -6.03
N PHE A 97 8.35 9.20 -6.49
CA PHE A 97 8.97 7.88 -6.40
C PHE A 97 8.92 7.18 -7.77
N VAL A 98 9.78 6.17 -7.96
CA VAL A 98 9.74 5.27 -9.11
C VAL A 98 9.19 3.90 -8.73
N GLY A 99 8.76 3.10 -9.70
CA GLY A 99 8.19 1.77 -9.44
C GLY A 99 9.09 0.85 -8.58
N ALA A 100 10.41 0.99 -8.68
CA ALA A 100 11.36 0.25 -7.85
C ALA A 100 11.26 0.60 -6.35
N ASP A 101 10.98 1.86 -6.00
CA ASP A 101 10.81 2.29 -4.61
C ASP A 101 9.57 1.64 -3.99
N LEU A 102 8.48 1.54 -4.75
CA LEU A 102 7.26 0.85 -4.32
C LEU A 102 7.54 -0.64 -4.05
N ILE A 103 8.21 -1.33 -4.98
CA ILE A 103 8.57 -2.74 -4.80
C ILE A 103 9.47 -2.90 -3.57
N GLY A 104 10.43 -1.99 -3.39
CA GLY A 104 11.30 -1.94 -2.22
C GLY A 104 10.50 -1.79 -0.91
N ALA A 105 9.56 -0.86 -0.87
CA ALA A 105 8.69 -0.63 0.29
C ALA A 105 7.83 -1.86 0.62
N ILE A 106 7.28 -2.53 -0.39
CA ILE A 106 6.51 -3.76 -0.20
C ILE A 106 7.40 -4.87 0.35
N ARG A 107 8.58 -5.09 -0.25
CA ARG A 107 9.52 -6.15 0.17
C ARG A 107 10.16 -5.90 1.53
N ALA A 108 10.34 -4.65 1.93
CA ALA A 108 10.87 -4.30 3.25
C ALA A 108 9.94 -4.76 4.37
N VAL A 109 8.63 -4.78 4.11
CA VAL A 109 7.62 -5.19 5.09
C VAL A 109 7.17 -6.63 4.89
N TRP A 110 7.18 -7.11 3.66
CA TRP A 110 6.97 -8.51 3.30
C TRP A 110 8.31 -9.12 2.87
N PRO A 111 9.17 -9.49 3.84
CA PRO A 111 10.41 -10.17 3.49
C PRO A 111 10.05 -11.45 2.70
N PRO A 112 10.84 -11.81 1.67
CA PRO A 112 10.62 -13.07 0.99
C PRO A 112 10.63 -14.20 2.02
N GLU A 113 9.73 -15.18 1.87
CA GLU A 113 9.89 -16.45 2.59
C GLU A 113 11.32 -16.93 2.31
N ILE A 114 12.15 -16.96 3.36
CA ILE A 114 13.50 -17.53 3.27
C ILE A 114 13.28 -18.96 2.78
N PRO A 115 13.84 -19.35 1.62
CA PRO A 115 13.64 -20.70 1.13
C PRO A 115 14.06 -21.68 2.23
N PRO A 116 13.31 -22.77 2.46
CA PRO A 116 13.63 -23.72 3.51
C PRO A 116 15.08 -24.16 3.31
N ARG A 117 15.90 -23.91 4.33
CA ARG A 117 17.31 -24.26 4.38
C ARG A 117 17.41 -25.72 3.93
N ALA A 118 18.08 -25.97 2.80
CA ALA A 118 18.27 -27.33 2.31
C ALA A 118 18.87 -28.17 3.45
N PRO A 119 18.34 -29.38 3.73
CA PRO A 119 18.92 -30.24 4.75
C PRO A 119 20.37 -30.59 4.37
N PRO A 120 21.23 -30.80 5.38
CA PRO A 120 22.67 -31.01 5.19
C PRO A 120 23.00 -32.24 4.34
#